data_AF-X5YG23-F1
#
_entry.id   AF-X5YG23-F1
#
_cell.length_a   1.000
_cell.length_b   1.000
_cell.length_c   1.000
_cell.angle_alpha   90.00
_cell.angle_beta   90.00
_cell.angle_gamma   90.00
#
_symmetry.space_group_name_H-M   'P 1'
#
loop_
_entity.id
_entity.type
_entity.pdbx_description
1 polymer ?
#
loop_
_entity_poly.entity_id
_entity_poly.type
_entity_poly.pdbx_seq_one_letter_code
_entity_poly.pdbx_strand_id
1 'polypeptide(L)'
;MYLDKLDGRIDSAFYDRMSAQWRVEQTRLLREIERHGEAEESYMEDGVRLLELARNARQLFARQAPGEKKRLLNLLLSNCTWDDGKVRAVFRQPFDLLAETTAALSTEQSQGIAMSKGHPVWLGFLEAFRTFCLAPPAEFRALMKEAEHRNALRT
;
A
#
# COMPACT_ATOMS: atom_id res chain seq x y z
N MET A 1 27.11 -4.41 33.41
CA MET A 1 27.22 -5.85 33.75
C MET A 1 28.67 -6.36 33.78
N TYR A 2 29.50 -6.12 32.76
CA TYR A 2 30.92 -6.50 32.80
C TYR A 2 31.69 -5.80 33.95
N LEU A 3 31.36 -4.53 34.21
CA LEU A 3 31.96 -3.75 35.30
C LEU A 3 31.61 -4.30 36.70
N ASP A 4 30.37 -4.75 36.95
CA ASP A 4 29.99 -5.37 38.23
C ASP A 4 30.68 -6.72 38.48
N LYS A 5 31.02 -7.46 37.41
CA LYS A 5 31.83 -8.68 37.52
C LYS A 5 33.26 -8.35 37.94
N LEU A 6 33.86 -7.31 37.37
CA LEU A 6 35.21 -6.87 37.71
C LEU A 6 35.30 -6.30 39.13
N ASP A 7 34.23 -5.65 39.60
CA ASP A 7 34.09 -5.16 40.97
C ASP A 7 33.73 -6.28 41.98
N GLY A 8 33.61 -7.54 41.54
CA GLY A 8 33.32 -8.70 42.40
C GLY A 8 31.90 -8.71 43.00
N ARG A 9 31.01 -7.83 42.53
CA ARG A 9 29.63 -7.70 43.03
C ARG A 9 28.69 -8.81 42.57
N ILE A 10 29.07 -9.51 41.51
CA ILE A 10 28.34 -10.65 40.96
C ILE A 10 29.30 -11.82 40.72
N ASP A 11 28.87 -13.02 41.11
CA ASP A 11 29.65 -14.23 40.89
C ASP A 11 29.68 -14.61 39.39
N SER A 12 30.77 -15.28 39.02
CA SER A 12 31.08 -15.79 37.68
C SER A 12 29.92 -16.56 37.05
N ALA A 13 29.30 -17.48 37.79
CA ALA A 13 28.19 -18.30 37.31
C ALA A 13 26.94 -17.46 36.96
N PHE A 14 26.67 -16.41 37.75
CA PHE A 14 25.56 -15.49 37.48
C PHE A 14 25.85 -14.63 36.24
N TYR A 15 27.08 -14.12 36.13
CA TYR A 15 27.52 -13.35 34.97
C TYR A 15 27.41 -14.15 33.67
N ASP A 16 27.86 -15.41 33.67
CA ASP A 16 27.85 -16.26 32.47
C ASP A 16 26.42 -16.60 32.03
N ARG A 17 25.52 -16.90 32.98
CA ARG A 17 24.09 -17.16 32.69
C ARG A 17 23.41 -15.96 32.04
N MET A 18 23.59 -14.77 32.64
CA MET A 18 22.96 -13.55 32.15
C MET A 18 23.57 -13.08 30.82
N SER A 19 24.88 -13.25 30.65
CA SER A 19 25.57 -12.96 29.38
C SER A 19 25.08 -13.87 28.27
N ALA A 20 24.85 -15.16 28.55
CA ALA A 20 24.27 -16.09 27.58
C ALA A 20 22.84 -15.70 27.18
N GLN A 21 22.00 -15.34 28.17
CA GLN A 21 20.64 -14.86 27.91
C GLN A 21 20.63 -13.58 27.06
N TRP A 22 21.46 -12.61 27.38
CA TRP A 22 21.53 -11.35 26.63
C TRP A 22 22.04 -11.56 25.20
N ARG A 23 22.97 -12.49 24.97
CA ARG A 23 23.40 -12.85 23.61
C ARG A 23 22.27 -13.47 22.79
N VAL A 24 21.43 -14.30 23.41
CA VAL A 24 20.23 -14.87 22.76
C VAL A 24 19.25 -13.76 22.39
N GLU A 25 18.96 -12.84 23.31
CA GLU A 25 18.06 -11.70 23.05
C GLU A 25 18.63 -10.74 21.99
N GLN A 26 19.94 -10.45 22.02
CA GLN A 26 20.58 -9.66 20.97
C GLN A 26 20.45 -10.32 19.60
N THR A 27 20.63 -11.64 19.53
CA THR A 27 20.48 -12.39 18.27
C THR A 27 19.03 -12.37 17.78
N ARG A 28 18.07 -12.48 18.69
CA ARG A 28 16.65 -12.37 18.37
C ARG A 28 16.30 -10.99 17.83
N LEU A 29 16.71 -9.92 18.52
CA LEU A 29 16.44 -8.54 18.10
C LEU A 29 17.08 -8.22 16.75
N LEU A 30 18.31 -8.70 16.49
CA LEU A 30 18.95 -8.53 15.18
C LEU A 30 18.16 -9.19 14.06
N ARG A 31 17.63 -10.40 14.26
CA ARG A 31 16.75 -11.06 13.28
C ARG A 31 15.44 -10.32 13.07
N GLU A 32 14.85 -9.77 14.13
CA GLU A 32 13.64 -8.96 14.00
C GLU A 32 13.93 -7.69 13.18
N ILE A 33 15.05 -7.00 13.44
CA ILE A 33 15.49 -5.84 12.66
C ILE A 33 15.72 -6.20 11.19
N GLU A 34 16.42 -7.30 10.91
CA GLU A 34 16.70 -7.76 9.55
C GLU A 34 15.40 -8.05 8.79
N ARG A 35 14.46 -8.79 9.41
CA ARG A 35 13.14 -9.07 8.82
C ARG A 35 12.34 -7.80 8.56
N HIS A 36 12.44 -6.81 9.43
CA HIS A 36 11.79 -5.51 9.22
C HIS A 36 12.47 -4.72 8.10
N GLY A 37 13.80 -4.77 7.99
CA GLY A 37 14.56 -4.14 6.92
C GLY A 37 14.23 -4.71 5.54
N GLU A 38 14.18 -6.04 5.39
CA GLU A 38 13.77 -6.69 4.15
C GLU A 38 12.34 -6.29 3.73
N ALA A 39 11.42 -6.22 4.70
CA ALA A 39 10.04 -5.79 4.44
C ALA A 39 9.95 -4.31 4.02
N GLU A 40 10.79 -3.44 4.58
CA GLU A 40 10.85 -2.03 4.24
C GLU A 40 11.42 -1.79 2.83
N GLU A 41 12.49 -2.51 2.46
CA GLU A 41 13.09 -2.45 1.12
C GLU A 41 12.09 -2.93 0.04
N SER A 42 11.43 -4.07 0.28
CA SER A 42 10.38 -4.57 -0.62
C SER A 42 9.23 -3.57 -0.77
N TYR A 43 8.81 -2.91 0.31
CA TYR A 43 7.74 -1.90 0.24
C TYR A 43 8.14 -0.67 -0.57
N MET A 44 9.40 -0.24 -0.47
CA MET A 44 9.91 0.89 -1.24
C MET A 44 9.95 0.57 -2.73
N GLU A 45 10.44 -0.62 -3.11
CA GLU A 45 10.44 -1.07 -4.51
C GLU A 45 9.03 -1.19 -5.08
N ASP A 46 8.11 -1.81 -4.33
CA ASP A 46 6.71 -1.94 -4.74
C ASP A 46 6.02 -0.58 -4.85
N GLY A 47 6.33 0.35 -3.94
CA GLY A 47 5.86 1.72 -4.00
C GLY A 47 6.30 2.44 -5.27
N VAL A 48 7.57 2.31 -5.67
CA VAL A 48 8.08 2.87 -6.93
C VAL A 48 7.35 2.28 -8.12
N ARG A 49 7.22 0.96 -8.20
CA ARG A 49 6.49 0.28 -9.29
C ARG A 49 5.03 0.71 -9.36
N LEU A 50 4.37 0.89 -8.21
CA LEU A 50 2.99 1.36 -8.14
C LEU A 50 2.85 2.79 -8.69
N LEU A 51 3.78 3.68 -8.35
CA LEU A 51 3.78 5.06 -8.87
C LEU A 51 4.07 5.10 -10.37
N GLU A 52 4.98 4.27 -10.86
CA GLU A 52 5.23 4.11 -12.30
C GLU A 52 4.00 3.58 -13.03
N LEU A 53 3.31 2.60 -12.45
CA LEU A 53 2.06 2.08 -12.99
C LEU A 53 0.99 3.17 -13.04
N ALA A 54 0.78 3.91 -11.96
CA ALA A 54 -0.18 5.01 -11.89
C ALA A 54 0.12 6.09 -12.95
N ARG A 55 1.40 6.47 -13.11
CA ARG A 55 1.85 7.43 -14.13
C ARG A 55 1.50 6.96 -15.54
N ASN A 56 1.66 5.66 -15.82
CA ASN A 56 1.43 5.08 -17.14
C ASN A 56 0.01 4.55 -17.34
N ALA A 57 -0.85 4.58 -16.32
CA ALA A 57 -2.15 3.90 -16.28
C ALA A 57 -3.05 4.26 -17.46
N ARG A 58 -3.12 5.56 -17.82
CA ARG A 58 -3.93 6.03 -18.95
C ARG A 58 -3.51 5.39 -20.28
N GLN A 59 -2.20 5.35 -20.55
CA GLN A 59 -1.67 4.78 -21.78
C GLN A 59 -1.83 3.26 -21.81
N LEU A 60 -1.57 2.60 -20.69
CA LEU A 60 -1.75 1.15 -20.54
C LEU A 60 -3.22 0.78 -20.75
N PHE A 61 -4.15 1.51 -20.14
CA PHE A 61 -5.58 1.31 -20.31
C PHE A 61 -6.01 1.42 -21.77
N ALA A 62 -5.55 2.42 -22.50
CA ALA A 62 -5.88 2.60 -23.91
C ALA A 62 -5.51 1.38 -24.78
N ARG A 63 -4.40 0.70 -24.44
CA ARG A 63 -3.86 -0.47 -25.15
C ARG A 63 -4.51 -1.79 -24.75
N GLN A 64 -5.25 -1.85 -23.63
CA GLN A 64 -5.87 -3.09 -23.17
C GLN A 64 -6.99 -3.58 -24.10
N ALA A 65 -7.18 -4.91 -24.14
CA ALA A 65 -8.29 -5.54 -24.83
C ALA A 65 -9.65 -5.08 -24.24
N PRO A 66 -10.74 -5.08 -25.02
CA PRO A 66 -12.06 -4.61 -24.55
C PRO A 66 -12.55 -5.30 -23.27
N GLY A 67 -12.29 -6.60 -23.11
CA GLY A 67 -12.66 -7.35 -21.91
C GLY A 67 -11.96 -6.84 -20.64
N GLU A 68 -10.65 -6.60 -20.71
CA GLU A 68 -9.88 -6.07 -19.57
C GLU A 68 -10.24 -4.61 -19.27
N LYS A 69 -10.55 -3.80 -20.29
CA LYS A 69 -11.08 -2.45 -20.09
C LYS A 69 -12.38 -2.47 -19.29
N LYS A 70 -13.32 -3.33 -19.69
CA LYS A 70 -14.59 -3.50 -18.98
C LYS A 70 -14.37 -3.96 -17.53
N ARG A 71 -13.45 -4.89 -17.33
CA ARG A 71 -13.09 -5.41 -16.00
C ARG A 71 -12.51 -4.32 -15.10
N LEU A 72 -11.58 -3.51 -15.62
CA LEU A 72 -11.02 -2.39 -14.87
C LEU A 72 -12.10 -1.34 -14.55
N LEU A 73 -12.99 -1.05 -15.49
CA LEU A 73 -14.10 -0.12 -15.22
C LEU A 73 -15.07 -0.67 -14.18
N ASN A 74 -15.38 -1.97 -14.18
CA ASN A 74 -16.21 -2.60 -13.15
C ASN A 74 -15.56 -2.56 -11.76
N LEU A 75 -14.22 -2.55 -11.71
CA LEU A 75 -13.49 -2.37 -10.46
C LEU A 75 -13.62 -0.94 -9.93
N LEU A 76 -13.46 0.05 -10.82
CA LEU A 76 -13.40 1.46 -10.44
C LEU A 76 -14.78 2.08 -10.21
N LEU A 77 -15.77 1.69 -11.01
CA LEU A 77 -17.07 2.35 -11.07
C LEU A 77 -18.15 1.53 -10.39
N SER A 78 -19.00 2.20 -9.61
CA SER A 78 -20.23 1.62 -9.07
C SER A 78 -21.37 1.75 -10.08
N ASN A 79 -21.43 2.89 -10.77
CA ASN A 79 -22.41 3.17 -11.81
C ASN A 79 -21.82 4.13 -12.87
N CYS A 80 -22.34 4.05 -14.08
CA CYS A 80 -22.03 4.97 -15.17
C CYS A 80 -23.31 5.25 -15.94
N THR A 81 -23.77 6.49 -15.91
CA THR A 81 -24.99 6.94 -16.60
C THR A 81 -24.65 7.94 -17.69
N TRP A 82 -25.40 7.87 -18.78
CA TRP A 82 -25.38 8.86 -19.83
C TRP A 82 -26.59 9.76 -19.65
N ASP A 83 -26.37 11.05 -19.42
CA ASP A 83 -27.43 12.02 -19.17
C ASP A 83 -27.09 13.34 -19.86
N ASP A 84 -28.02 13.83 -20.69
CA ASP A 84 -27.93 15.10 -21.42
C ASP A 84 -26.58 15.36 -22.13
N GLY A 85 -26.09 14.35 -22.87
CA GLY A 85 -24.83 14.45 -23.62
C GLY A 85 -23.56 14.37 -22.75
N LYS A 86 -23.69 14.12 -21.44
CA LYS A 86 -22.56 13.97 -20.51
C LYS A 86 -22.57 12.58 -19.87
N VAL A 87 -21.37 12.02 -19.70
CA VAL A 87 -21.16 10.80 -18.93
C VAL A 87 -21.00 11.17 -17.45
N ARG A 88 -21.87 10.63 -16.59
CA ARG A 88 -21.74 10.68 -15.15
C ARG A 88 -21.26 9.33 -14.63
N ALA A 89 -20.03 9.29 -14.12
CA ALA A 89 -19.44 8.10 -13.52
C ALA A 89 -19.38 8.26 -12.01
N VAL A 90 -19.84 7.25 -11.29
CA VAL A 90 -19.76 7.17 -9.82
C VAL A 90 -18.69 6.15 -9.48
N PHE A 91 -17.67 6.57 -8.75
CA PHE A 91 -16.56 5.71 -8.33
C PHE A 91 -16.93 4.86 -7.10
N ARG A 92 -16.36 3.67 -6.99
CA ARG A 92 -16.40 2.84 -5.76
C ARG A 92 -15.35 3.32 -4.78
N GLN A 93 -15.59 3.13 -3.49
CA GLN A 93 -14.53 3.28 -2.48
C GLN A 93 -13.41 2.27 -2.72
N PRO A 94 -12.14 2.70 -2.60
CA PRO A 94 -11.66 4.01 -2.13
C PRO A 94 -11.36 5.04 -3.25
N PHE A 95 -11.76 4.76 -4.49
CA PHE A 95 -11.40 5.59 -5.67
C PHE A 95 -12.21 6.88 -5.78
N ASP A 96 -13.36 6.96 -5.09
CA ASP A 96 -14.17 8.17 -4.92
C ASP A 96 -13.36 9.31 -4.30
N LEU A 97 -12.62 9.04 -3.21
CA LEU A 97 -11.80 10.04 -2.53
C LEU A 97 -10.72 10.62 -3.46
N LEU A 98 -10.15 9.83 -4.35
CA LEU A 98 -9.19 10.30 -5.36
C LEU A 98 -9.86 11.23 -6.39
N ALA A 99 -11.05 10.85 -6.86
CA ALA A 99 -11.81 11.65 -7.81
C ALA A 99 -12.22 13.01 -7.20
N GLU A 100 -12.69 13.01 -5.96
CA GLU A 100 -13.03 14.22 -5.21
C GLU A 100 -11.82 15.13 -5.00
N THR A 101 -10.67 14.55 -4.61
CA THR A 101 -9.44 15.31 -4.40
C THR A 101 -8.97 15.97 -5.69
N THR A 102 -8.91 15.22 -6.79
CA THR A 102 -8.44 15.77 -8.08
C THR A 102 -9.38 16.85 -8.63
N ALA A 103 -10.69 16.73 -8.40
CA ALA A 103 -11.67 17.76 -8.73
C ALA A 103 -11.50 19.04 -7.89
N ALA A 104 -11.27 18.90 -6.58
CA ALA A 104 -10.99 20.03 -5.69
C ALA A 104 -9.70 20.76 -6.10
N LEU A 105 -8.62 20.01 -6.39
CA LEU A 105 -7.33 20.57 -6.81
C LEU A 105 -7.40 21.31 -8.14
N SER A 106 -8.18 20.82 -9.09
CA SER A 106 -8.39 21.51 -10.38
C SER A 106 -9.05 22.88 -10.16
N THR A 107 -9.89 23.00 -9.12
CA THR A 107 -10.56 24.25 -8.74
C THR A 107 -9.59 25.20 -8.02
N GLU A 108 -8.73 24.69 -7.13
CA GLU A 108 -7.74 25.48 -6.37
C GLU A 108 -6.53 25.93 -7.21
N GLN A 109 -6.09 25.12 -8.19
CA GLN A 109 -5.04 25.53 -9.15
C GLN A 109 -5.47 26.74 -9.99
N SER A 110 -6.78 26.89 -10.24
CA SER A 110 -7.36 28.06 -10.88
C SER A 110 -7.25 29.33 -10.01
N GLN A 111 -7.01 29.17 -8.70
CA GLN A 111 -6.88 30.24 -7.71
C GLN A 111 -5.43 30.46 -7.22
N GLY A 112 -4.45 29.74 -7.80
CA GLY A 112 -3.03 29.94 -7.50
C GLY A 112 -2.55 29.44 -6.14
N ILE A 113 -3.31 28.55 -5.47
CA ILE A 113 -2.95 28.02 -4.16
C ILE A 113 -2.04 26.79 -4.35
N ALA A 114 -0.81 26.86 -3.85
CA ALA A 114 0.10 25.72 -3.83
C ALA A 114 -0.33 24.70 -2.78
N MET A 115 -0.35 23.42 -3.14
CA MET A 115 -0.68 22.33 -2.21
C MET A 115 0.21 22.35 -0.96
N SER A 116 -0.42 22.39 0.21
CA SER A 116 0.26 22.12 1.48
C SER A 116 0.77 20.67 1.50
N LYS A 117 2.02 20.46 1.93
CA LYS A 117 2.55 19.11 2.19
C LYS A 117 1.66 18.43 3.25
N GLY A 118 1.01 17.33 2.89
CA GLY A 118 0.17 16.55 3.80
C GLY A 118 -1.31 16.96 3.82
N HIS A 119 -1.92 17.18 2.65
CA HIS A 119 -3.37 17.42 2.58
C HIS A 119 -4.14 16.28 3.30
N PRO A 120 -5.06 16.60 4.24
CA PRO A 120 -5.69 15.63 5.15
C PRO A 120 -6.48 14.52 4.43
N VAL A 121 -6.86 14.76 3.18
CA VAL A 121 -7.55 13.74 2.35
C VAL A 121 -6.68 12.50 2.10
N TRP A 122 -5.35 12.62 2.09
CA TRP A 122 -4.47 11.47 1.92
C TRP A 122 -4.53 10.48 3.07
N LEU A 123 -4.78 10.93 4.31
CA LEU A 123 -4.98 10.03 5.46
C LEU A 123 -6.28 9.23 5.30
N GLY A 124 -7.38 9.90 4.94
CA GLY A 124 -8.66 9.23 4.70
C GLY A 124 -8.60 8.24 3.55
N PHE A 125 -7.94 8.61 2.44
CA PHE A 125 -7.70 7.70 1.33
C PHE A 125 -6.84 6.50 1.75
N LEU A 126 -5.74 6.73 2.47
CA LEU A 126 -4.83 5.66 2.89
C LEU A 126 -5.52 4.65 3.81
N GLU A 127 -6.34 5.11 4.76
CA GLU A 127 -7.10 4.22 5.65
C GLU A 127 -8.19 3.42 4.89
N ALA A 128 -8.92 4.07 3.98
CA ALA A 128 -9.91 3.39 3.14
C ALA A 128 -9.24 2.36 2.22
N PHE A 129 -8.10 2.70 1.61
CA PHE A 129 -7.32 1.82 0.76
C PHE A 129 -6.70 0.66 1.52
N ARG A 130 -6.14 0.92 2.71
CA ARG A 130 -5.63 -0.12 3.61
C ARG A 130 -6.73 -1.13 3.98
N THR A 131 -7.92 -0.64 4.31
CA THR A 131 -9.08 -1.49 4.61
C THR A 131 -9.48 -2.33 3.38
N PHE A 132 -9.52 -1.73 2.19
CA PHE A 132 -9.80 -2.43 0.94
C PHE A 132 -8.77 -3.53 0.63
N CYS A 133 -7.48 -3.29 0.87
CA CYS A 133 -6.43 -4.28 0.64
C CYS A 133 -6.45 -5.43 1.66
N LEU A 134 -6.74 -5.15 2.93
CA LEU A 134 -6.79 -6.16 4.00
C LEU A 134 -8.05 -7.02 3.94
N ALA A 135 -9.20 -6.42 3.59
CA ALA A 135 -10.49 -7.09 3.51
C ALA A 135 -11.22 -6.73 2.21
N PRO A 136 -10.72 -7.18 1.05
CA PRO A 136 -11.32 -6.84 -0.22
C PRO A 136 -12.76 -7.35 -0.33
N PRO A 137 -13.66 -6.63 -1.02
CA PRO A 137 -15.01 -7.11 -1.32
C PRO A 137 -14.99 -8.47 -2.02
N ALA A 138 -16.01 -9.30 -1.79
CA ALA A 138 -16.08 -10.66 -2.36
C ALA A 138 -15.97 -10.66 -3.90
N GLU A 139 -16.61 -9.68 -4.54
CA GLU A 139 -16.52 -9.45 -6.00
C GLU A 139 -15.08 -9.22 -6.45
N PHE A 140 -14.32 -8.44 -5.69
CA PHE A 140 -12.91 -8.15 -6.00
C PHE A 140 -12.03 -9.38 -5.83
N ARG A 141 -12.26 -10.17 -4.79
CA ARG A 141 -11.53 -11.44 -4.58
C ARG A 141 -11.79 -12.45 -5.70
N ALA A 142 -13.04 -12.57 -6.14
CA ALA A 142 -13.41 -13.43 -7.27
C ALA A 142 -12.71 -12.98 -8.55
N LEU A 143 -12.72 -11.66 -8.80
CA LEU A 143 -12.04 -11.05 -9.94
C LEU A 143 -10.53 -11.29 -9.88
N MET A 144 -9.86 -11.12 -8.75
CA MET A 144 -8.41 -11.37 -8.65
C MET A 144 -8.05 -12.85 -8.90
N LYS A 145 -8.82 -13.78 -8.33
CA LYS A 145 -8.60 -15.22 -8.55
C LYS A 145 -8.75 -15.63 -10.02
N GLU A 146 -9.75 -15.07 -10.72
CA GLU A 146 -9.93 -15.30 -12.16
C GLU A 146 -8.78 -14.70 -13.00
N ALA A 147 -8.17 -13.60 -12.56
CA ALA A 147 -7.02 -13.01 -13.25
C ALA A 147 -5.78 -13.91 -13.10
N GLU A 148 -5.52 -14.39 -11.89
CA GLU A 148 -4.41 -15.29 -11.59
C GLU A 148 -4.51 -16.60 -12.37
N HIS A 149 -5.70 -17.23 -12.39
CA HIS A 149 -5.92 -18.48 -13.14
C HIS A 149 -5.70 -18.30 -14.66
N ARG A 150 -6.10 -17.16 -15.23
CA ARG A 150 -5.92 -16.89 -16.67
C ARG A 150 -4.48 -16.52 -17.03
N ASN A 151 -3.74 -15.87 -16.14
CA ASN A 151 -2.32 -15.60 -16.35
C ASN A 151 -1.50 -16.90 -16.29
N ALA A 152 -1.83 -17.81 -15.37
CA ALA A 152 -1.19 -19.12 -15.27
C ALA A 152 -1.44 -20.03 -16.51
N LEU A 153 -2.52 -19.79 -17.26
CA LEU A 153 -2.83 -20.50 -18.52
C LEU A 153 -2.17 -19.87 -19.76
N ARG A 154 -1.51 -18.71 -19.62
CA ARG A 154 -0.83 -17.99 -20.71
C ARG A 154 0.69 -18.12 -20.70
N THR A 155 1.27 -18.66 -19.62
CA THR A 155 2.68 -19.08 -19.48
C THR A 155 2.83 -20.56 -19.76
#